data_AF-T0TPN7-F1
#
_entry.id   AF-T0TPN7-F1
#
_cell.length_a   1.000
_cell.length_b   1.000
_cell.length_c   1.000
_cell.angle_alpha   90.00
_cell.angle_beta   90.00
_cell.angle_gamma   90.00
#
_symmetry.space_group_name_H-M   'P 1'
#
loop_
_entity.id
_entity.type
_entity.pdbx_description
1 polymer ?
#
loop_
_entity_poly.entity_id
_entity_poly.type
_entity_poly.pdbx_seq_one_letter_code
_entity_poly.pdbx_strand_id
1 'polypeptide(L)'
;MEKSHQVMEILRSGLSDQVQILGPTPKPIARTHNLYHYQIIVKYRFEEGMTQVLNQILEFTQERGNQDLRVSIDNEPQSFM
;
A
#
# COMPACT_ATOMS: atom_id res chain seq x y z
N MET A 1 -2.04 -8.50 7.77
CA MET A 1 -2.26 -9.35 6.59
C MET A 1 -3.55 -8.97 5.87
N GLU A 2 -4.73 -9.10 6.49
CA GLU A 2 -6.01 -8.78 5.81
C GLU A 2 -6.05 -7.35 5.22
N LYS A 3 -5.75 -6.34 6.04
CA LYS A 3 -5.72 -4.93 5.60
C LYS A 3 -4.74 -4.67 4.46
N SER A 4 -3.58 -5.33 4.45
CA SER A 4 -2.60 -5.17 3.36
C SER A 4 -3.08 -5.79 2.04
N HIS A 5 -3.89 -6.85 2.08
CA HIS A 5 -4.55 -7.37 0.88
C HIS A 5 -5.66 -6.44 0.39
N GLN A 6 -6.41 -5.80 1.29
CA GLN A 6 -7.42 -4.80 0.90
C GLN A 6 -6.79 -3.60 0.19
N VAL A 7 -5.67 -3.08 0.71
CA VAL A 7 -4.91 -2.01 0.03
C VAL A 7 -4.41 -2.46 -1.34
N MET A 8 -3.92 -3.70 -1.47
CA MET A 8 -3.51 -4.26 -2.75
C MET A 8 -4.67 -4.36 -3.75
N GLU A 9 -5.88 -4.69 -3.29
CA GLU A 9 -7.06 -4.76 -4.14
C GLU A 9 -7.49 -3.38 -4.64
N ILE A 10 -7.45 -2.36 -3.77
CA ILE A 10 -7.68 -0.96 -4.18
C ILE A 10 -6.69 -0.56 -5.29
N LEU A 11 -5.40 -0.87 -5.12
CA LEU A 11 -4.38 -0.65 -6.14
C LEU A 11 -4.68 -1.38 -7.46
N ARG A 12 -5.07 -2.66 -7.39
CA ARG A 12 -5.36 -3.46 -8.60
C ARG A 12 -6.59 -2.98 -9.34
N SER A 13 -7.60 -2.53 -8.61
CA SER A 13 -8.88 -2.11 -9.19
C SER A 13 -8.81 -0.74 -9.87
N GLY A 14 -7.91 0.14 -9.40
CA GLY A 14 -7.85 1.53 -9.85
C GLY A 14 -6.67 1.89 -10.75
N LEU A 15 -5.73 0.97 -10.99
CA LEU A 15 -4.54 1.19 -11.83
C LEU A 15 -4.62 0.36 -13.11
N SER A 16 -3.93 0.80 -14.16
CA SER A 16 -3.90 0.08 -15.43
C SER A 16 -3.10 -1.22 -15.34
N ASP A 17 -3.34 -2.14 -16.29
CA ASP A 17 -2.60 -3.40 -16.41
C ASP A 17 -1.10 -3.22 -16.69
N GLN A 18 -0.65 -1.99 -17.02
CA GLN A 18 0.77 -1.68 -17.22
C GLN A 18 1.53 -1.56 -15.90
N VAL A 19 0.83 -1.38 -14.79
CA VAL A 19 1.44 -1.27 -13.45
C VAL A 19 1.76 -2.65 -12.90
N GLN A 20 3.01 -2.83 -12.47
CA GLN A 20 3.44 -4.03 -11.78
C GLN A 20 3.31 -3.84 -10.26
N ILE A 21 2.44 -4.63 -9.63
CA ILE A 21 2.22 -4.62 -8.19
C ILE A 21 2.84 -5.88 -7.57
N LEU A 22 3.77 -5.70 -6.64
CA LEU A 22 4.45 -6.77 -5.90
C LEU A 22 4.05 -6.72 -4.41
N GLY A 23 3.76 -7.88 -3.81
CA GLY A 23 3.34 -7.99 -2.40
C GLY A 23 1.87 -8.39 -2.22
N PRO A 24 1.26 -8.13 -1.04
CA PRO A 24 1.90 -7.61 0.18
C PRO A 24 2.90 -8.62 0.74
N THR A 25 4.09 -8.15 1.10
CA THR A 25 5.12 -8.98 1.76
C THR A 25 5.36 -8.48 3.18
N PRO A 26 5.57 -9.36 4.17
CA PRO A 26 5.98 -8.93 5.51
C PRO A 26 7.37 -8.29 5.42
N LYS A 27 7.58 -7.16 6.10
CA LYS A 27 8.93 -6.59 6.24
C LYS A 27 9.79 -7.47 7.16
N PRO A 28 11.13 -7.46 7.04
CA PRO A 28 12.03 -8.27 7.89
C PRO A 28 11.81 -8.05 9.38
N ILE A 29 11.48 -6.82 9.78
CA ILE A 29 10.96 -6.52 11.13
C ILE A 29 9.46 -6.78 11.12
N ALA A 30 9.08 -8.03 11.40
CA ALA A 30 7.70 -8.47 11.28
C ALA A 30 6.73 -7.78 12.26
N ARG A 31 7.23 -7.29 13.42
CA ARG A 31 6.40 -6.66 14.46
C ARG A 31 7.17 -5.64 15.29
N THR A 32 6.62 -4.44 15.42
CA THR A 32 7.09 -3.40 16.34
C THR A 32 5.89 -2.75 17.00
N HIS A 33 5.91 -2.54 18.33
CA HIS A 33 4.77 -1.99 19.08
C HIS A 33 3.42 -2.67 18.74
N ASN A 34 3.42 -4.01 18.68
CA ASN A 34 2.28 -4.85 18.31
C ASN A 34 1.70 -4.70 16.89
N LEU A 35 2.26 -3.83 16.04
CA LEU A 35 1.85 -3.65 14.66
C LEU A 35 2.64 -4.58 13.73
N TYR A 36 1.95 -5.26 12.81
CA TYR A 36 2.60 -6.04 11.77
C TYR A 36 2.92 -5.17 10.56
N HIS A 37 4.16 -5.21 10.09
CA HIS A 37 4.62 -4.36 9.01
C HIS A 37 4.58 -5.13 7.69
N TYR A 38 3.90 -4.56 6.71
CA TYR A 38 3.80 -5.08 5.35
C TYR A 38 4.22 -4.02 4.36
N GLN A 39 4.72 -4.46 3.20
CA GLN A 39 5.06 -3.59 2.09
C GLN A 39 4.42 -4.07 0.79
N ILE A 40 4.04 -3.12 -0.04
CA ILE A 40 3.61 -3.30 -1.42
C ILE A 40 4.52 -2.41 -2.27
N ILE A 41 5.10 -2.97 -3.32
CA ILE A 41 5.91 -2.22 -4.27
C ILE A 41 5.08 -2.04 -5.53
N VAL A 42 4.93 -0.79 -5.96
CA VAL A 42 4.18 -0.42 -7.16
C VAL A 42 5.18 0.15 -8.17
N LYS A 43 5.38 -0.56 -9.28
CA LYS A 43 6.31 -0.17 -10.34
C LYS A 43 5.52 0.24 -11.57
N TYR A 44 5.73 1.48 -12.01
CA TYR A 44 5.05 2.07 -13.16
C TYR A 44 5.94 3.13 -13.83
N ARG A 45 5.57 3.56 -15.04
CA ARG A 45 6.27 4.64 -15.77
C ARG A 45 5.39 5.89 -15.90
N PHE A 46 4.18 5.71 -16.42
CA PHE A 46 3.14 6.73 -16.48
C PHE A 46 1.85 6.05 -16.05
N GLU A 47 1.18 6.63 -15.05
CA GLU A 47 -0.07 6.10 -14.53
C GLU A 47 -0.93 7.27 -14.04
N GLU A 48 -1.93 7.63 -14.84
CA GLU A 48 -2.81 8.77 -14.57
C GLU A 48 -3.71 8.52 -13.35
N GLY A 49 -4.08 7.25 -13.10
CA GLY A 49 -4.92 6.87 -11.97
C GLY A 49 -4.22 6.91 -10.61
N MET A 50 -2.89 7.01 -10.58
CA MET A 50 -2.10 6.83 -9.35
C MET A 50 -2.55 7.75 -8.22
N THR A 51 -2.65 9.05 -8.49
CA THR A 51 -3.03 10.04 -7.48
C THR A 51 -4.43 9.75 -6.90
N GLN A 52 -5.38 9.40 -7.76
CA GLN A 52 -6.74 9.07 -7.34
C GLN A 52 -6.76 7.83 -6.44
N VAL A 53 -6.05 6.77 -6.84
CA VAL A 53 -5.98 5.52 -6.08
C VAL A 53 -5.28 5.70 -4.73
N LEU A 54 -4.19 6.47 -4.68
CA LEU A 54 -3.53 6.78 -3.42
C LEU A 54 -4.46 7.56 -2.47
N ASN A 55 -5.25 8.50 -2.99
CA ASN A 55 -6.26 9.20 -2.19
C ASN A 55 -7.34 8.24 -1.66
N GLN A 56 -7.82 7.30 -2.47
CA GLN A 56 -8.76 6.27 -2.00
C GLN A 56 -8.17 5.39 -0.88
N ILE A 57 -6.88 5.05 -0.96
CA ILE A 57 -6.19 4.33 0.12
C ILE A 57 -6.13 5.19 1.39
N LEU A 58 -5.81 6.47 1.27
CA LEU A 58 -5.82 7.40 2.40
C LEU A 58 -7.21 7.50 3.02
N GLU A 59 -8.27 7.66 2.23
CA GLU A 59 -9.67 7.66 2.70
C GLU A 59 -10.02 6.37 3.43
N PHE A 60 -9.67 5.21 2.85
CA PHE A 60 -9.85 3.90 3.48
C PHE A 60 -9.17 3.84 4.87
N THR A 61 -7.97 4.41 5.03
CA THR A 61 -7.32 4.45 6.36
C THR A 61 -8.05 5.31 7.40
N GLN A 62 -8.85 6.29 6.97
CA GLN A 62 -9.60 7.16 7.87
C GLN A 62 -10.93 6.55 8.32
N GLU A 63 -11.37 5.45 7.72
CA GLU A 63 -12.58 4.74 8.13
C GLU A 63 -12.49 4.31 9.60
N ARG A 64 -13.61 4.40 10.34
CA ARG A 64 -13.65 4.05 11.77
C ARG A 64 -13.14 2.65 12.08
N GLY A 65 -13.30 1.70 11.16
CA GLY A 65 -12.81 0.32 11.30
C GLY A 65 -11.31 0.12 11.05
N ASN A 66 -10.61 1.18 10.62
CA ASN A 66 -9.20 1.14 10.22
C ASN A 66 -8.31 2.07 11.08
N GLN A 67 -8.77 2.52 12.25
CA GLN A 67 -8.02 3.47 13.10
C GLN A 67 -6.63 2.99 13.52
N ASP A 68 -6.40 1.67 13.63
CA ASP A 68 -5.10 1.09 13.95
C ASP A 68 -4.21 0.86 12.71
N LEU A 69 -4.75 1.06 11.50
CA LEU A 69 -4.01 0.91 10.25
C LEU A 69 -3.19 2.18 10.00
N ARG A 70 -1.87 2.00 9.87
CA ARG A 70 -0.95 3.07 9.47
C ARG A 70 -0.43 2.78 8.08
N VAL A 71 -0.65 3.73 7.17
CA VAL A 71 -0.10 3.68 5.81
C VAL A 71 0.85 4.85 5.63
N SER A 72 1.99 4.57 5.00
CA SER A 72 2.97 5.56 4.59
C SER A 72 3.31 5.31 3.13
N ILE A 73 3.34 6.36 2.32
CA ILE A 73 3.63 6.31 0.90
C ILE A 73 4.99 6.95 0.67
N ASP A 74 5.90 6.21 0.05
CA ASP A 74 7.24 6.66 -0.29
C ASP A 74 7.45 6.49 -1.80
N ASN A 75 7.58 7.62 -2.51
CA ASN A 75 7.77 7.65 -3.96
C ASN A 75 9.26 7.59 -4.36
N GLU A 76 10.18 7.81 -3.42
CA GLU A 76 11.63 7.78 -3.66
C GLU A 76 12.32 6.90 -2.59
N PRO A 77 11.98 5.60 -2.52
CA PRO A 77 12.48 4.75 -1.46
C PRO A 77 14.01 4.64 -1.50
N GLN A 78 14.66 5.23 -0.50
CA GLN A 78 16.12 5.19 -0.35
C GLN A 78 16.63 3.77 0.00
N SER A 79 15.73 2.90 0.48
CA SER A 79 16.03 1.52 0.83
C SER A 79 14.80 0.62 0.68
N PHE A 80 14.99 -0.56 0.09
CA PHE A 80 13.98 -1.64 0.00
C PHE A 80 14.10 -2.66 1.14
N MET A 81 15.00 -2.43 2.10
CA MET A 81 15.27 -3.34 3.22
C MET A 81 14.15 -3.35 4.28
#